data_AF-C5M3V1-F1
#
_entry.id   AF-C5M3V1-F1
#
_cell.length_a   1.000
_cell.length_b   1.000
_cell.length_c   1.000
_cell.angle_alpha   90.00
_cell.angle_beta   90.00
_cell.angle_gamma   90.00
#
_symmetry.space_group_name_H-M   'P 1'
#
loop_
_entity.id
_entity.type
_entity.pdbx_description
1 polymer ?
#
loop_
_entity_poly.entity_id
_entity_poly.type
_entity_poly.pdbx_seq_one_letter_code
_entity_poly.pdbx_strand_id
1 'polypeptide(L)'
;MINGFKIDFGKFKVDLKVLGDLVILASAGLSVYYIVNTILNDYLDSTVKNKESEKKGSGVLKKIQASNPHLKEVSFNQYEKALLNSLVTPEEISVTFEDIGGLHDIIDELREAVILPLTEPEIVCSTPESYPVTKGGTGFYGPP
;
A
#
# COMPACT_ATOMS: atom_id res chain seq x y z
N MET A 1 19.78 -58.28 -9.62
CA MET A 1 20.69 -58.58 -10.75
C MET A 1 20.58 -57.43 -11.75
N ILE A 2 21.43 -56.41 -11.63
CA ILE A 2 21.65 -55.41 -12.69
C ILE A 2 23.14 -55.09 -12.68
N ASN A 3 23.83 -55.49 -13.75
CA ASN A 3 25.27 -55.40 -13.93
C ASN A 3 25.76 -53.95 -13.85
N GLY A 4 26.87 -53.73 -13.14
CA GLY A 4 27.57 -52.45 -13.09
C GLY A 4 28.21 -52.15 -14.44
N PHE A 5 27.59 -51.24 -15.20
CA PHE A 5 28.12 -50.74 -16.47
C PHE A 5 29.24 -49.74 -16.15
N LYS A 6 30.49 -50.15 -16.37
CA LYS A 6 31.69 -49.31 -16.23
C LYS A 6 32.02 -48.69 -17.59
N ILE A 7 32.18 -47.38 -17.63
CA ILE A 7 32.52 -46.63 -18.84
C ILE A 7 33.96 -46.15 -18.67
N ASP A 8 34.86 -46.61 -19.54
CA ASP A 8 36.28 -46.28 -19.52
C ASP A 8 36.56 -45.06 -20.41
N PHE A 9 36.96 -43.93 -19.81
CA PHE A 9 37.55 -42.79 -20.52
C PHE A 9 39.06 -42.75 -20.20
N GLY A 10 39.84 -43.54 -20.93
CA GLY A 10 41.30 -43.55 -20.82
C GLY A 10 41.82 -43.98 -19.45
N LYS A 11 42.66 -43.17 -18.79
CA LYS A 11 43.29 -43.52 -17.49
C LYS A 11 42.35 -43.42 -16.27
N PHE A 12 41.08 -43.02 -16.45
CA PHE A 12 40.12 -42.83 -15.34
C PHE A 12 38.96 -43.84 -15.44
N LYS A 13 38.80 -44.67 -14.40
CA LYS A 13 37.66 -45.58 -14.22
C LYS A 13 36.58 -44.87 -13.42
N VAL A 14 35.41 -44.64 -14.01
CA VAL A 14 34.27 -43.98 -13.34
C VAL A 14 33.13 -44.98 -13.19
N ASP A 15 32.67 -45.19 -11.96
CA ASP A 15 31.48 -46.00 -11.68
C ASP A 15 30.22 -45.15 -11.90
N LEU A 16 29.33 -45.61 -12.79
CA LEU A 16 28.11 -44.89 -13.17
C LEU A 16 27.17 -44.63 -11.97
N LYS A 17 27.23 -45.48 -10.94
CA LYS A 17 26.50 -45.29 -9.68
C LYS A 17 27.01 -44.07 -8.91
N VAL A 18 28.34 -43.92 -8.79
CA VAL A 18 28.95 -42.78 -8.08
C VAL A 18 28.68 -41.48 -8.85
N LEU A 19 28.71 -41.53 -10.18
CA LEU A 19 28.35 -40.39 -11.02
C LEU A 19 26.87 -40.01 -10.87
N GLY A 20 25.97 -40.99 -10.83
CA GLY A 20 24.54 -40.78 -10.62
C GLY A 20 24.25 -40.12 -9.26
N ASP A 21 24.86 -40.62 -8.19
CA ASP A 21 24.70 -40.06 -6.84
C ASP A 21 25.24 -38.62 -6.76
N LEU A 22 26.35 -38.32 -7.44
CA LEU A 22 26.92 -36.97 -7.52
C LEU A 22 25.98 -35.98 -8.24
N VAL A 23 25.38 -36.40 -9.36
CA VAL A 23 24.44 -35.58 -10.12
C VAL A 23 23.18 -35.30 -9.31
N ILE A 24 22.64 -36.32 -8.63
CA ILE A 24 21.48 -36.16 -7.74
C ILE A 24 21.81 -35.19 -6.61
N LEU A 25 22.97 -35.34 -5.96
CA LEU A 25 23.42 -34.44 -4.90
C LEU A 25 23.56 -32.98 -5.37
N ALA A 26 24.20 -32.77 -6.53
CA ALA A 26 24.38 -31.44 -7.11
C ALA A 26 23.04 -30.80 -7.51
N SER A 27 22.15 -31.58 -8.14
CA SER A 27 20.81 -31.11 -8.53
C SER A 27 19.93 -30.76 -7.33
N ALA A 28 19.98 -31.58 -6.27
CA ALA A 28 19.27 -31.31 -5.02
C ALA A 28 19.82 -30.05 -4.35
N GLY A 29 21.14 -29.87 -4.31
CA GLY A 29 21.78 -28.67 -3.76
C GLY A 29 21.39 -27.39 -4.49
N LEU A 30 21.39 -27.42 -5.83
CA LEU A 30 20.95 -26.28 -6.65
C LEU A 30 19.46 -25.98 -6.46
N SER A 31 18.61 -27.01 -6.39
CA SER A 31 17.17 -26.87 -6.15
C SER A 31 16.89 -26.22 -4.79
N VAL A 32 17.54 -26.72 -3.73
CA VAL A 32 17.41 -26.16 -2.37
C VAL A 32 17.89 -24.72 -2.35
N TYR A 33 19.04 -24.41 -2.96
CA TYR A 33 19.54 -23.03 -3.06
C TYR A 33 18.53 -22.10 -3.72
N TYR A 34 17.92 -22.53 -4.83
CA TYR A 34 16.95 -21.72 -5.56
C TYR A 34 15.67 -21.48 -4.74
N ILE A 35 15.13 -22.53 -4.10
CA ILE A 35 13.93 -22.44 -3.25
C ILE A 35 14.19 -21.50 -2.07
N VAL A 36 15.32 -21.67 -1.38
CA VAL A 36 15.69 -20.82 -0.25
C VAL A 36 15.87 -19.37 -0.68
N ASN A 37 16.55 -19.12 -1.80
CA ASN A 37 16.76 -17.77 -2.32
C ASN A 37 15.45 -17.09 -2.72
N THR A 38 14.52 -17.81 -3.37
CA THR A 38 13.20 -17.26 -3.74
C THR A 38 12.39 -16.88 -2.49
N ILE A 39 12.30 -17.79 -1.51
CA ILE A 39 11.54 -17.51 -0.28
C ILE A 39 12.16 -16.33 0.47
N LEU A 40 13.50 -16.29 0.61
CA LEU A 40 14.16 -15.19 1.31
C LEU A 40 13.97 -13.85 0.60
N ASN A 41 14.08 -13.81 -0.73
CA ASN A 41 13.89 -12.56 -1.47
C ASN A 41 12.45 -12.05 -1.37
N ASP A 42 11.44 -12.91 -1.44
CA ASP A 42 10.03 -12.50 -1.29
C ASP A 42 9.74 -11.97 0.13
N TYR A 43 10.34 -12.56 1.17
CA TYR A 43 10.22 -12.08 2.55
C TYR A 43 10.96 -10.75 2.78
N LEU A 44 12.14 -10.57 2.19
CA LEU A 44 12.90 -9.33 2.31
C LEU A 44 12.21 -8.19 1.56
N ASP A 45 11.73 -8.43 0.33
CA ASP A 45 11.02 -7.43 -0.48
C ASP A 45 9.73 -6.96 0.21
N SER A 46 8.92 -7.90 0.72
CA SER A 46 7.71 -7.56 1.49
C SER A 46 8.02 -6.79 2.78
N THR A 47 9.10 -7.12 3.48
CA THR A 47 9.54 -6.40 4.68
C THR A 47 10.01 -4.97 4.35
N VAL A 48 10.77 -4.81 3.26
CA VAL A 48 11.24 -3.49 2.80
C VAL A 48 10.07 -2.61 2.38
N LYS A 49 9.15 -3.15 1.56
CA LYS A 49 7.93 -2.44 1.14
C LYS A 49 7.05 -2.04 2.33
N ASN A 50 6.88 -2.91 3.33
CA ASN A 50 6.14 -2.57 4.53
C ASN A 50 6.81 -1.44 5.32
N LYS A 51 8.13 -1.48 5.51
CA LYS A 51 8.86 -0.40 6.19
C LYS A 51 8.77 0.94 5.45
N GLU A 52 8.81 0.94 4.13
CA GLU A 52 8.63 2.17 3.35
C GLU A 52 7.21 2.74 3.47
N SER A 53 6.20 1.89 3.38
CA SER A 53 4.80 2.27 3.57
C SER A 53 4.54 2.80 4.99
N GLU A 54 5.15 2.23 6.02
CA GLU A 54 5.05 2.76 7.39
C GLU A 54 5.74 4.12 7.54
N LYS A 55 6.88 4.34 6.86
CA LYS A 55 7.55 5.65 6.83
C LYS A 55 6.70 6.70 6.14
N LYS A 56 6.05 6.38 5.01
CA LYS A 56 5.14 7.29 4.31
C LYS A 56 3.93 7.63 5.18
N GLY A 57 3.26 6.64 5.74
CA GLY A 57 2.09 6.83 6.60
C GLY A 57 2.40 7.62 7.87
N SER A 58 3.55 7.37 8.51
CA SER A 58 3.99 8.17 9.66
C SER A 58 4.38 9.61 9.27
N GLY A 59 4.84 9.83 8.04
CA GLY A 59 5.05 11.18 7.49
C GLY A 59 3.75 11.96 7.36
N VAL A 60 2.72 11.35 6.77
CA VAL A 60 1.38 11.94 6.65
C VAL A 60 0.78 12.23 8.03
N LEU A 61 0.91 11.28 8.97
CA LEU A 61 0.43 11.48 10.34
C LEU A 61 1.10 12.68 11.04
N LYS A 62 2.41 12.85 10.85
CA LYS A 62 3.14 14.02 11.39
C LYS A 62 2.62 15.34 10.82
N LYS A 63 2.32 15.39 9.51
CA LYS A 63 1.71 16.58 8.88
C LYS A 63 0.34 16.88 9.52
N ILE A 64 -0.52 15.87 9.61
CA ILE A 64 -1.87 15.99 10.21
C ILE A 64 -1.80 16.45 11.68
N GLN A 65 -0.87 15.89 12.47
CA GLN A 65 -0.65 16.26 13.86
C GLN A 65 -0.01 17.64 14.04
N ALA A 66 0.69 18.16 13.03
CA ALA A 66 1.21 19.53 13.04
C ALA A 66 0.07 20.54 12.82
N SER A 67 -0.86 20.23 11.92
CA SER A 67 -2.05 21.06 11.67
C SER A 67 -3.06 21.01 12.82
N ASN A 68 -3.18 19.87 13.51
CA ASN A 68 -4.16 19.68 14.60
C ASN A 68 -3.48 19.10 15.86
N PRO A 69 -3.11 19.94 16.85
CA PRO A 69 -2.41 19.49 18.06
C PRO A 69 -3.19 18.46 18.89
N HIS A 70 -4.52 18.52 18.86
CA HIS A 70 -5.40 17.59 19.57
C HIS A 70 -5.27 16.13 19.08
N LEU A 71 -4.82 15.91 17.85
CA LEU A 71 -4.65 14.57 17.27
C LEU A 71 -3.38 13.84 17.76
N LYS A 72 -2.54 14.47 18.58
CA LYS A 72 -1.36 13.83 19.17
C LYS A 72 -1.70 12.84 20.27
N GLU A 73 -2.82 13.04 20.96
CA GLU A 73 -3.27 12.19 22.06
C GLU A 73 -4.05 10.96 21.56
N VAL A 74 -4.49 10.97 20.30
CA VAL A 74 -5.26 9.88 19.70
C VAL A 74 -4.33 8.73 19.31
N SER A 75 -4.62 7.53 19.84
CA SER A 75 -3.91 6.31 19.47
C SER A 75 -4.63 5.58 18.34
N PHE A 76 -3.87 5.19 17.32
CA PHE A 76 -4.40 4.51 16.13
C PHE A 76 -4.17 3.00 16.20
N ASN A 77 -5.15 2.23 15.73
CA ASN A 77 -5.04 0.78 15.56
C ASN A 77 -4.15 0.42 14.35
N GLN A 78 -3.71 -0.84 14.25
CA GLN A 78 -2.95 -1.39 13.13
C GLN A 78 -3.66 -1.18 11.78
N TYR A 79 -4.98 -1.40 11.72
CA TYR A 79 -5.73 -1.23 10.48
C TYR A 79 -5.83 0.24 10.04
N GLU A 80 -5.99 1.17 10.99
CA GLU A 80 -6.05 2.61 10.69
C GLU A 80 -4.70 3.14 10.24
N LYS A 81 -3.61 2.65 10.83
CA LYS A 81 -2.24 2.98 10.40
C LYS A 81 -1.98 2.59 8.95
N ALA A 82 -2.56 1.48 8.48
CA ALA A 82 -2.45 1.07 7.08
C ALA A 82 -3.14 2.08 6.13
N LEU A 83 -4.22 2.72 6.57
CA LEU A 83 -4.97 3.72 5.80
C LEU A 83 -4.26 5.08 5.71
N LEU A 84 -3.26 5.34 6.55
CA LEU A 84 -2.53 6.62 6.53
C LEU A 84 -1.86 6.90 5.17
N ASN A 85 -1.49 5.86 4.43
CA ASN A 85 -0.89 6.00 3.10
C ASN A 85 -1.88 6.47 2.02
N SER A 86 -3.18 6.29 2.25
CA SER A 86 -4.24 6.74 1.34
C SER A 86 -4.80 8.12 1.68
N LEU A 87 -4.37 8.70 2.81
CA LEU A 87 -4.82 10.04 3.20
C LEU A 87 -4.06 11.11 2.42
N VAL A 88 -4.81 12.10 1.93
CA VAL A 88 -4.29 13.27 1.24
C VAL A 88 -4.47 14.48 2.14
N THR A 89 -3.41 15.28 2.30
CA THR A 89 -3.48 16.51 3.09
C THR A 89 -3.91 17.70 2.22
N PRO A 90 -4.55 18.75 2.77
CA PRO A 90 -4.97 19.91 1.99
C PRO A 90 -3.82 20.58 1.22
N GLU A 91 -2.60 20.55 1.79
CA GLU A 91 -1.37 21.11 1.17
C GLU A 91 -0.94 20.38 -0.12
N GLU A 92 -1.40 19.14 -0.32
CA GLU A 92 -1.07 18.33 -1.51
C GLU A 92 -2.07 18.57 -2.66
N ILE A 93 -3.20 19.24 -2.40
CA ILE A 93 -4.19 19.59 -3.40
C ILE A 93 -3.82 20.96 -3.99
N SER A 94 -3.39 20.98 -5.25
CA SER A 94 -2.91 22.21 -5.92
C SER A 94 -4.00 23.00 -6.66
N VAL A 95 -5.25 22.53 -6.63
CA VAL A 95 -6.38 23.13 -7.36
C VAL A 95 -7.35 23.78 -6.40
N THR A 96 -7.89 24.94 -6.79
CA THR A 96 -8.89 25.69 -6.03
C THR A 96 -10.18 25.84 -6.83
N PHE A 97 -11.26 26.31 -6.19
CA PHE A 97 -12.52 26.58 -6.89
C PHE A 97 -12.40 27.70 -7.94
N GLU A 98 -11.40 28.56 -7.83
CA GLU A 98 -11.14 29.62 -8.82
C GLU A 98 -10.60 29.04 -10.15
N ASP A 99 -9.97 27.87 -10.09
CA ASP A 99 -9.46 27.16 -11.25
C ASP A 99 -10.56 26.39 -12.01
N ILE A 100 -11.80 26.38 -11.49
CA ILE A 100 -12.94 25.64 -12.06
C ILE A 100 -13.90 26.59 -12.79
N GLY A 101 -13.96 26.48 -14.12
CA GLY A 101 -14.86 27.29 -14.96
C GLY A 101 -16.24 26.69 -15.15
N GLY A 102 -17.27 27.55 -15.23
CA GLY A 102 -18.61 27.18 -15.71
C GLY A 102 -19.51 26.43 -14.72
N LEU A 103 -19.06 26.21 -13.48
CA LEU A 103 -19.80 25.44 -12.45
C LEU A 103 -20.10 26.27 -11.20
N HIS A 104 -20.26 27.59 -11.31
CA HIS A 104 -20.39 28.48 -10.14
C HIS A 104 -21.58 28.11 -9.26
N ASP A 105 -22.75 27.88 -9.85
CA ASP A 105 -23.97 27.51 -9.12
C ASP A 105 -23.79 26.19 -8.32
N ILE A 106 -23.07 25.23 -8.91
CA ILE A 106 -22.79 23.93 -8.27
C ILE A 106 -21.75 24.10 -7.14
N ILE A 107 -20.76 24.97 -7.33
CA ILE A 107 -19.76 25.28 -6.30
C ILE A 107 -20.45 25.91 -5.08
N ASP A 108 -21.42 26.81 -5.29
CA ASP A 108 -22.17 27.41 -4.18
C ASP A 108 -23.05 26.40 -3.45
N GLU A 109 -23.73 25.51 -4.18
CA GLU A 109 -24.47 24.39 -3.57
C GLU A 109 -23.53 23.48 -2.76
N LEU A 110 -22.35 23.15 -3.31
CA LEU A 110 -21.34 22.32 -2.64
C LEU A 110 -20.79 22.99 -1.37
N ARG A 111 -20.65 24.32 -1.37
CA ARG A 111 -20.22 25.09 -0.21
C ARG A 111 -21.19 24.94 0.95
N GLU A 112 -22.48 25.10 0.69
CA GLU A 112 -23.51 24.98 1.72
C GLU A 112 -23.70 23.53 2.19
N ALA A 113 -23.69 22.57 1.25
CA ALA A 113 -24.04 21.19 1.55
C ALA A 113 -22.89 20.35 2.14
N VAL A 114 -21.65 20.65 1.77
CA VAL A 114 -20.47 19.83 2.13
C VAL A 114 -19.43 20.63 2.90
N ILE A 115 -19.02 21.80 2.41
CA ILE A 115 -17.88 22.52 3.00
C ILE A 115 -18.28 23.11 4.37
N LEU A 116 -19.41 23.79 4.43
CA LEU A 116 -19.86 24.46 5.65
C LEU A 116 -20.05 23.48 6.84
N PRO A 117 -20.69 22.30 6.68
CA PRO A 117 -20.75 21.31 7.75
C PRO A 117 -19.39 20.79 8.23
N LEU A 118 -18.37 20.79 7.38
CA LEU A 118 -17.02 20.33 7.71
C LEU A 118 -16.18 21.42 8.39
N THR A 119 -16.36 22.68 8.01
CA THR A 119 -15.60 23.81 8.57
C THR A 119 -16.23 24.37 9.84
N GLU A 120 -17.56 24.44 9.89
CA GLU A 120 -18.33 25.08 10.98
C GLU A 120 -19.46 24.17 11.47
N PRO A 121 -19.14 22.99 12.04
CA PRO A 121 -20.14 22.02 12.47
C PRO A 121 -21.08 22.57 13.54
N GLU A 122 -20.62 23.50 14.39
CA GLU A 122 -21.42 24.08 15.48
C GLU A 122 -22.59 24.91 14.96
N ILE A 123 -22.38 25.71 13.91
CA ILE A 123 -23.41 26.59 13.34
C ILE A 123 -24.48 25.76 12.63
N VAL A 124 -24.04 24.78 11.84
CA VAL A 124 -24.92 23.86 11.12
C VAL A 124 -25.74 22.99 12.07
N CYS A 125 -25.13 22.49 13.14
CA CYS A 125 -25.84 21.67 14.14
C CYS A 125 -26.85 22.48 14.96
N SER A 126 -26.57 23.76 15.21
CA SER A 126 -27.49 24.66 15.91
C SER A 126 -28.68 25.09 15.06
N THR A 127 -28.54 25.11 13.73
CA THR A 127 -29.58 25.57 12.79
C THR A 127 -29.74 24.61 11.59
N PRO A 128 -30.12 23.35 11.83
CA PRO A 128 -30.14 22.33 10.78
C PRO A 128 -31.20 22.58 9.69
N GLU A 129 -32.22 23.39 9.97
CA GLU A 129 -33.26 23.76 9.00
C GLU A 129 -32.79 24.80 7.99
N SER A 130 -31.72 25.55 8.30
CA SER A 130 -31.21 26.63 7.46
C SER A 130 -30.16 26.18 6.45
N TYR A 131 -29.63 24.96 6.57
CA TYR A 131 -28.57 24.45 5.71
C TYR A 131 -28.90 23.06 5.16
N PRO A 132 -28.76 22.83 3.85
CA PRO A 132 -29.01 21.52 3.24
C PRO A 132 -27.87 20.54 3.58
N VAL A 133 -27.93 19.85 4.72
CA VAL A 133 -26.86 18.90 5.11
C VAL A 133 -27.03 17.55 4.41
N THR A 134 -26.06 17.17 3.59
CA THR A 134 -26.00 15.84 2.98
C THR A 134 -25.59 14.76 3.99
N LYS A 135 -26.58 14.07 4.60
CA LYS A 135 -26.32 13.02 5.61
C LYS A 135 -25.82 11.68 5.05
N GLY A 136 -25.91 11.46 3.74
CA GLY A 136 -25.62 10.17 3.08
C GLY A 136 -24.50 10.20 2.03
N GLY A 137 -23.93 11.38 1.74
CA GLY A 137 -22.92 11.59 0.70
C GLY A 137 -23.43 12.42 -0.49
N THR A 138 -22.48 12.88 -1.30
CA THR A 138 -22.72 13.75 -2.48
C THR A 138 -22.27 13.01 -3.73
N GLY A 139 -23.14 12.92 -4.73
CA GLY A 139 -22.85 12.27 -6.01
C GLY A 139 -22.52 13.29 -7.09
N PHE A 140 -21.31 13.21 -7.65
CA PHE A 140 -20.93 13.99 -8.83
C PHE A 140 -21.13 13.14 -10.10
N TYR A 141 -21.85 13.67 -11.08
CA TYR A 141 -22.14 13.00 -12.34
C TYR A 141 -21.95 13.95 -13.52
N GLY A 142 -21.63 13.39 -14.68
CA GLY A 142 -21.42 14.14 -15.91
C GLY A 142 -20.91 13.25 -17.04
N PRO A 143 -20.89 13.75 -18.29
CA PRO A 143 -20.14 13.12 -19.37
C PRO A 143 -18.64 13.11 -19.05
N PRO A 144 -17.88 12.13 -19.61
CA PRO A 144 -16.43 12.04 -19.42
C PRO A 144 -15.66 13.18 -20.07
#